data_AF-A0A2V6QYM0-F1
#
_entry.id   AF-A0A2V6QYM0-F1
#
_cell.length_a   1.000
_cell.length_b   1.000
_cell.length_c   1.000
_cell.angle_alpha   90.00
_cell.angle_beta   90.00
_cell.angle_gamma   90.00
#
_symmetry.space_group_name_H-M   'P 1'
#
loop_
_entity.id
_entity.type
_entity.pdbx_description
1 polymer ?
#
loop_
_entity_poly.entity_id
_entity_poly.type
_entity_poly.pdbx_seq_one_letter_code
_entity_poly.pdbx_strand_id
1 'polypeptide(L)'
;HTIKGFGLPLAADPLNHTALLTETQIEELRAALGVAPGGEWDGFPPESEEGALLRRLPPLWAPPRPAAPPDVPATLAETYPAECSTQEAFGRVLGALARTDAAKAIVTVSADVAVTTHLAGWINRKGIYFPETRANPFADTAQAMQWRESPAGQHIELGIAEHNLFLLLGALGLARELAGETLLPIGTLYDPFVPRGLDALYHALYSGARFVVAATPSGVSLAPEGGAHQSVITPGIGVALPAIAYFEPAFAREVEWILLHGLRGLADRTGESLYLRLSTKPVEQALAPPPSDEYRARVLRGAYRLVDARAAPHWDAEDNAVSIFAAGAMVPEAVAAGRQLGEAGVRASVFVVTSPDRLYRGLRNRRPYLEELVGADEEGVPVVSVLDGHSHGLAFLGGALGVPQQALGVDDFGQSGTRADLYHHYGIDAPAIARAALTLLGRSG
;
A
#
# COMPACT_ATOMS: atom_id res chain seq x y z
N HIS A 1 12.63 -30.29 26.77
CA HIS A 1 11.52 -31.20 26.41
C HIS A 1 10.43 -31.03 27.46
N THR A 2 9.23 -30.59 27.07
CA THR A 2 8.08 -30.40 27.97
C THR A 2 6.93 -31.33 27.55
N ILE A 3 5.94 -31.52 28.42
CA ILE A 3 4.73 -32.30 28.11
C ILE A 3 3.59 -31.33 27.79
N LYS A 4 2.94 -31.51 26.64
CA LYS A 4 1.77 -30.70 26.28
C LYS A 4 0.60 -31.05 27.21
N GLY A 5 0.00 -30.03 27.81
CA GLY A 5 -1.02 -30.19 28.85
C GLY A 5 -0.44 -30.66 30.20
N PHE A 6 0.85 -30.39 30.49
CA PHE A 6 1.48 -30.77 31.76
C PHE A 6 0.66 -30.28 32.96
N GLY A 7 0.47 -31.15 33.95
CA GLY A 7 -0.35 -30.88 35.14
C GLY A 7 -1.85 -31.06 34.93
N LEU A 8 -2.30 -31.39 33.70
CA LEU A 8 -3.70 -31.67 33.39
C LEU A 8 -3.93 -33.18 33.19
N PRO A 9 -5.16 -33.68 33.39
CA PRO A 9 -5.52 -35.08 33.11
C PRO A 9 -5.25 -35.54 31.66
N LEU A 10 -5.20 -34.60 30.71
CA LEU A 10 -4.97 -34.83 29.28
C LEU A 10 -3.48 -34.66 28.88
N ALA A 11 -2.57 -34.67 29.86
CA ALA A 11 -1.14 -34.51 29.61
C ALA A 11 -0.64 -35.59 28.64
N ALA A 12 0.10 -35.17 27.61
CA ALA A 12 0.59 -36.01 26.51
C ALA A 12 -0.50 -36.68 25.65
N ASP A 13 -1.78 -36.43 25.89
CA ASP A 13 -2.85 -36.95 25.05
C ASP A 13 -2.80 -36.29 23.66
N PRO A 14 -2.74 -37.05 22.55
CA PRO A 14 -2.79 -36.50 21.20
C PRO A 14 -3.99 -35.57 20.94
N LEU A 15 -5.12 -35.77 21.62
CA LEU A 15 -6.36 -34.98 21.51
C LEU A 15 -6.37 -33.73 22.39
N ASN A 16 -5.31 -33.44 23.14
CA ASN A 16 -5.24 -32.27 24.04
C ASN A 16 -5.34 -30.89 23.33
N HIS A 17 -5.35 -30.86 21.99
CA HIS A 17 -5.55 -29.64 21.21
C HIS A 17 -7.03 -29.28 21.00
N THR A 18 -7.94 -30.23 21.25
CA THR A 18 -9.40 -30.05 21.08
C THR A 18 -10.21 -30.49 22.31
N ALA A 19 -9.62 -31.33 23.17
CA ALA A 19 -10.28 -31.77 24.39
C ALA A 19 -10.33 -30.65 25.44
N LEU A 20 -11.54 -30.33 25.90
CA LEU A 20 -11.77 -29.47 27.05
C LEU A 20 -11.80 -30.31 28.33
N LEU A 21 -11.34 -29.73 29.44
CA LEU A 21 -11.51 -30.35 30.75
C LEU A 21 -12.99 -30.35 31.14
N THR A 22 -13.43 -31.43 31.75
CA THR A 22 -14.73 -31.48 32.42
C THR A 22 -14.73 -30.57 33.65
N GLU A 23 -15.92 -30.13 34.07
CA GLU A 23 -16.08 -29.30 35.27
C GLU A 23 -15.46 -29.97 36.52
N THR A 24 -15.60 -31.30 36.64
CA THR A 24 -14.95 -32.09 37.70
C THR A 24 -13.43 -32.02 37.64
N GLN A 25 -12.83 -32.13 36.45
CA GLN A 25 -11.38 -32.05 36.29
C GLN A 25 -10.83 -30.64 36.56
N ILE A 26 -11.61 -29.59 36.24
CA ILE A 26 -11.26 -28.21 36.60
C ILE A 26 -11.30 -28.03 38.12
N GLU A 27 -12.32 -28.57 38.78
CA GLU A 27 -12.48 -28.51 40.24
C GLU A 27 -11.37 -29.28 40.97
N GLU A 28 -11.00 -30.46 40.47
CA GLU A 28 -9.86 -31.24 40.96
C GLU A 28 -8.53 -30.46 40.80
N LEU A 29 -8.33 -29.80 39.66
CA LEU A 29 -7.16 -28.96 39.42
C LEU A 29 -7.14 -27.76 40.38
N ARG A 30 -8.26 -27.06 40.53
CA ARG A 30 -8.43 -25.93 41.46
C ARG A 30 -8.05 -26.35 42.88
N ALA A 31 -8.59 -27.48 43.34
CA ALA A 31 -8.28 -28.04 44.66
C ALA A 31 -6.80 -28.43 44.79
N ALA A 32 -6.22 -29.07 43.78
CA ALA A 32 -4.80 -29.47 43.77
C ALA A 32 -3.84 -28.26 43.79
N LEU A 33 -4.25 -27.14 43.20
CA LEU A 33 -3.52 -25.86 43.23
C LEU A 33 -3.76 -25.06 44.51
N GLY A 34 -4.63 -25.51 45.42
CA GLY A 34 -4.94 -24.83 46.67
C GLY A 34 -5.74 -23.53 46.50
N VAL A 35 -6.41 -23.35 45.35
CA VAL A 35 -7.24 -22.16 45.05
C VAL A 35 -8.61 -22.35 45.70
N ALA A 36 -9.17 -21.31 46.34
CA ALA A 36 -10.52 -21.37 46.96
C ALA A 36 -11.63 -21.23 45.89
N PRO A 37 -12.86 -21.77 46.13
CA PRO A 37 -13.92 -21.69 45.13
C PRO A 37 -14.32 -20.23 44.91
N GLY A 38 -14.37 -19.78 43.65
CA GLY A 38 -14.66 -18.39 43.29
C GLY A 38 -13.44 -17.45 43.32
N GLY A 39 -12.26 -17.95 43.71
CA GLY A 39 -11.01 -17.19 43.75
C GLY A 39 -10.07 -17.49 42.56
N GLU A 40 -10.56 -18.11 41.49
CA GLU A 40 -9.73 -18.59 40.36
C GLU A 40 -9.07 -17.45 39.57
N TRP A 41 -9.62 -16.25 39.68
CA TRP A 41 -9.13 -15.04 39.00
C TRP A 41 -8.42 -14.07 39.95
N ASP A 42 -8.34 -14.40 41.23
CA ASP A 42 -7.71 -13.54 42.22
C ASP A 42 -6.19 -13.56 42.04
N GLY A 43 -5.57 -12.39 42.13
CA GLY A 43 -4.13 -12.30 42.31
C GLY A 43 -3.73 -12.74 43.72
N PHE A 44 -2.44 -13.03 43.92
CA PHE A 44 -1.93 -13.26 45.27
C PHE A 44 -2.22 -12.08 46.20
N PRO A 45 -2.65 -12.31 47.45
CA PRO A 45 -2.91 -11.23 48.40
C PRO A 45 -1.70 -10.30 48.51
N PRO A 46 -1.88 -8.96 48.55
CA PRO A 46 -0.74 -8.05 48.60
C PRO A 46 0.22 -8.37 49.74
N GLU A 47 -0.26 -8.77 50.91
CA GLU A 47 0.57 -9.07 52.09
C GLU A 47 1.22 -10.47 52.07
N SER A 48 0.93 -11.32 51.07
CA SER A 48 1.54 -12.65 50.94
C SER A 48 3.00 -12.58 50.48
N GLU A 49 3.75 -13.67 50.68
CA GLU A 49 5.14 -13.76 50.20
C GLU A 49 5.22 -13.64 48.68
N GLU A 50 4.26 -14.23 47.96
CA GLU A 50 4.12 -14.17 46.51
C GLU A 50 3.75 -12.77 46.03
N GLY A 51 2.78 -12.12 46.69
CA GLY A 51 2.42 -10.73 46.40
C GLY A 51 3.59 -9.77 46.63
N ALA A 52 4.33 -9.98 47.72
CA ALA A 52 5.55 -9.22 48.00
C ALA A 52 6.66 -9.50 46.99
N LEU A 53 6.82 -10.75 46.52
CA LEU A 53 7.76 -11.10 45.47
C LEU A 53 7.40 -10.42 44.15
N LEU A 54 6.14 -10.51 43.71
CA LEU A 54 5.68 -9.90 42.45
C LEU A 54 5.92 -8.39 42.44
N ARG A 55 5.71 -7.69 43.56
CA ARG A 55 6.02 -6.25 43.67
C ARG A 55 7.51 -5.91 43.59
N ARG A 56 8.39 -6.84 43.98
CA ARG A 56 9.85 -6.65 43.91
C ARG A 56 10.42 -6.98 42.53
N LEU A 57 9.73 -7.79 41.74
CA LEU A 57 10.20 -8.14 40.40
C LEU A 57 10.14 -6.90 39.50
N PRO A 58 11.21 -6.62 38.73
CA PRO A 58 11.16 -5.57 37.73
C PRO A 58 10.09 -5.94 36.68
N PRO A 59 9.51 -4.94 35.99
CA PRO A 59 8.68 -5.22 34.84
C PRO A 59 9.47 -6.06 33.83
N LEU A 60 8.84 -7.08 33.25
CA LEU A 60 9.48 -7.94 32.24
C LEU A 60 10.03 -7.13 31.06
N TRP A 61 9.39 -6.01 30.76
CA TRP A 61 9.82 -5.06 29.76
C TRP A 61 9.31 -3.66 30.12
N ALA A 62 10.18 -2.67 29.97
CA ALA A 62 9.84 -1.26 30.05
C ALA A 62 10.21 -0.62 28.71
N PRO A 63 9.26 -0.01 27.97
CA PRO A 63 9.58 0.65 26.72
C PRO A 63 10.58 1.79 26.97
N PRO A 64 11.63 1.92 26.15
CA PRO A 64 12.53 3.06 26.21
C PRO A 64 11.77 4.36 25.93
N ARG A 65 12.27 5.48 26.48
CA ARG A 65 11.74 6.80 26.17
C ARG A 65 12.02 7.10 24.68
N PRO A 66 10.99 7.46 23.88
CA PRO A 66 11.20 7.75 22.48
C PRO A 66 12.00 9.05 22.29
N ALA A 67 12.93 9.03 21.34
CA ALA A 67 13.62 10.19 20.82
C ALA A 67 12.65 11.12 20.06
N ALA A 68 13.13 12.33 19.73
CA ALA A 68 12.38 13.23 18.87
C ALA A 68 12.15 12.60 17.49
N PRO A 69 10.96 12.74 16.90
CA PRO A 69 10.68 12.19 15.57
C PRO A 69 11.57 12.87 14.51
N PRO A 70 11.99 12.14 13.47
CA PRO A 70 12.75 12.74 12.37
C PRO A 70 11.91 13.78 11.64
N ASP A 71 12.53 14.91 11.27
CA ASP A 71 11.88 15.92 10.44
C ASP A 71 11.89 15.48 8.97
N VAL A 72 10.69 15.25 8.41
CA VAL A 72 10.51 14.85 7.02
C VAL A 72 9.96 16.05 6.25
N PRO A 73 10.63 16.49 5.17
CA PRO A 73 10.25 17.69 4.44
C PRO A 73 8.85 17.54 3.82
N ALA A 74 8.10 18.64 3.77
CA ALA A 74 6.78 18.65 3.15
C ALA A 74 6.82 18.60 1.61
N THR A 75 7.93 19.02 1.01
CA THR A 75 8.15 19.10 -0.44
C THR A 75 9.63 18.93 -0.74
N LEU A 76 9.98 18.50 -1.95
CA LEU A 76 11.36 18.43 -2.42
C LEU A 76 11.57 19.40 -3.58
N ALA A 77 12.76 20.01 -3.64
CA ALA A 77 13.21 20.78 -4.79
C ALA A 77 13.65 19.83 -5.93
N GLU A 78 12.70 19.01 -6.42
CA GLU A 78 12.91 18.02 -7.45
C GLU A 78 12.02 18.30 -8.67
N THR A 79 12.55 18.00 -9.85
CA THR A 79 11.86 18.14 -11.13
C THR A 79 11.74 16.79 -11.81
N TYR A 80 10.64 16.59 -12.53
CA TYR A 80 10.35 15.33 -13.18
C TYR A 80 10.44 15.51 -14.70
N PRO A 81 10.93 14.49 -15.44
CA PRO A 81 10.86 14.50 -16.90
C PRO A 81 9.44 14.73 -17.41
N ALA A 82 9.31 15.26 -18.63
CA ALA A 82 8.00 15.49 -19.25
C ALA A 82 7.18 14.19 -19.39
N GLU A 83 7.86 13.06 -19.55
CA GLU A 83 7.28 11.72 -19.56
C GLU A 83 8.13 10.81 -18.66
N CYS A 84 7.51 10.19 -17.66
CA CYS A 84 8.17 9.24 -16.77
C CYS A 84 7.15 8.32 -16.10
N SER A 85 7.63 7.21 -15.53
CA SER A 85 6.79 6.28 -14.78
C SER A 85 6.73 6.62 -13.29
N THR A 86 5.72 6.12 -12.59
CA THR A 86 5.60 6.33 -11.13
C THR A 86 6.69 5.57 -10.36
N GLN A 87 7.19 4.46 -10.91
CA GLN A 87 8.40 3.78 -10.41
C GLN A 87 9.65 4.66 -10.51
N GLU A 88 9.86 5.32 -11.66
CA GLU A 88 11.00 6.23 -11.84
C GLU A 88 10.90 7.44 -10.90
N ALA A 89 9.69 8.01 -10.77
CA ALA A 89 9.43 9.11 -9.85
C ALA A 89 9.77 8.73 -8.40
N PHE A 90 9.38 7.55 -7.94
CA PHE A 90 9.73 7.04 -6.61
C PHE A 90 11.25 7.01 -6.38
N GLY A 91 12.02 6.47 -7.34
CA GLY A 91 13.48 6.46 -7.26
C GLY A 91 14.10 7.86 -7.19
N ARG A 92 13.54 8.82 -7.94
CA ARG A 92 13.96 10.24 -7.90
C ARG A 92 13.68 10.88 -6.55
N VAL A 93 12.48 10.67 -6.00
CA VAL A 93 12.09 11.15 -4.67
C VAL A 93 13.01 10.57 -3.59
N LEU A 94 13.31 9.27 -3.62
CA LEU A 94 14.28 8.67 -2.69
C LEU A 94 15.69 9.25 -2.86
N GLY A 95 16.14 9.42 -4.10
CA GLY A 95 17.42 10.05 -4.39
C GLY A 95 17.52 11.48 -3.85
N ALA A 96 16.42 12.23 -3.83
CA ALA A 96 16.30 13.55 -3.23
C ALA A 96 16.25 13.49 -1.70
N LEU A 97 15.44 12.61 -1.12
CA LEU A 97 15.39 12.37 0.33
C LEU A 97 16.76 12.02 0.91
N ALA A 98 17.57 11.25 0.18
CA ALA A 98 18.92 10.86 0.59
C ALA A 98 19.86 12.06 0.86
N ARG A 99 19.53 13.25 0.38
CA ARG A 99 20.28 14.51 0.58
C ARG A 99 19.76 15.35 1.76
N THR A 100 18.67 14.93 2.39
CA THR A 100 18.03 15.62 3.52
C THR A 100 18.40 14.99 4.85
N ASP A 101 18.11 15.68 5.97
CA ASP A 101 18.34 15.12 7.31
C ASP A 101 17.45 13.92 7.63
N ALA A 102 16.24 13.85 7.05
CA ALA A 102 15.33 12.71 7.16
C ALA A 102 16.01 11.38 6.77
N ALA A 103 16.99 11.44 5.88
CA ALA A 103 17.72 10.27 5.41
C ALA A 103 18.38 9.47 6.54
N LYS A 104 18.72 10.10 7.67
CA LYS A 104 19.32 9.42 8.84
C LYS A 104 18.39 8.38 9.47
N ALA A 105 17.07 8.59 9.36
CA ALA A 105 16.06 7.68 9.89
C ALA A 105 15.55 6.67 8.85
N ILE A 106 15.81 6.89 7.56
CA ILE A 106 15.31 6.02 6.50
C ILE A 106 16.22 4.80 6.35
N VAL A 107 15.59 3.62 6.34
CA VAL A 107 16.23 2.34 6.01
C VAL A 107 15.47 1.74 4.84
N THR A 108 16.15 1.45 3.73
CA THR A 108 15.51 0.75 2.61
C THR A 108 15.79 -0.74 2.68
N VAL A 109 14.83 -1.56 2.25
CA VAL A 109 14.94 -3.02 2.21
C VAL A 109 14.43 -3.50 0.86
N SER A 110 15.10 -4.48 0.23
CA SER A 110 14.55 -5.13 -0.97
C SER A 110 14.74 -6.64 -0.95
N ALA A 111 13.94 -7.31 -1.78
CA ALA A 111 14.04 -8.75 -2.02
C ALA A 111 14.58 -9.02 -3.44
N ASP A 112 15.89 -8.82 -3.66
CA ASP A 112 16.63 -9.02 -4.92
C ASP A 112 16.17 -8.14 -6.10
N VAL A 113 15.51 -7.03 -5.80
CA VAL A 113 14.90 -6.17 -6.83
C VAL A 113 15.28 -4.70 -6.69
N ALA A 114 16.37 -4.39 -5.97
CA ALA A 114 16.76 -3.01 -5.71
C ALA A 114 16.97 -2.18 -6.99
N VAL A 115 17.60 -2.77 -8.03
CA VAL A 115 17.81 -2.07 -9.30
C VAL A 115 16.49 -1.91 -10.05
N THR A 116 15.71 -2.98 -10.19
CA THR A 116 14.47 -3.00 -10.98
C THR A 116 13.34 -2.19 -10.33
N THR A 117 13.43 -1.90 -9.03
CA THR A 117 12.51 -1.03 -8.28
C THR A 117 13.06 0.40 -8.06
N HIS A 118 14.11 0.79 -8.81
CA HIS A 118 14.72 2.14 -8.81
C HIS A 118 15.38 2.60 -7.48
N LEU A 119 15.94 1.69 -6.68
CA LEU A 119 16.73 2.04 -5.48
C LEU A 119 18.19 2.42 -5.76
N ALA A 120 18.67 2.29 -7.00
CA ALA A 120 20.08 2.53 -7.33
C ALA A 120 20.57 3.93 -6.89
N GLY A 121 19.74 4.96 -7.03
CA GLY A 121 20.08 6.33 -6.60
C GLY A 121 20.23 6.48 -5.08
N TRP A 122 19.48 5.70 -4.29
CA TRP A 122 19.59 5.62 -2.83
C TRP A 122 20.86 4.86 -2.44
N ILE A 123 21.05 3.65 -2.98
CA ILE A 123 22.19 2.77 -2.69
C ILE A 123 23.52 3.47 -3.04
N ASN A 124 23.57 4.18 -4.17
CA ASN A 124 24.75 4.96 -4.55
C ASN A 124 25.11 6.08 -3.58
N ARG A 125 24.20 6.52 -2.72
CA ARG A 125 24.51 7.55 -1.70
C ARG A 125 24.68 6.95 -0.32
N LYS A 126 23.91 5.92 0.01
CA LYS A 126 23.76 5.41 1.37
C LYS A 126 24.37 4.03 1.61
N GLY A 127 24.85 3.36 0.56
CA GLY A 127 25.49 2.06 0.66
C GLY A 127 24.54 0.94 1.10
N ILE A 128 25.08 -0.28 1.09
CA ILE A 128 24.41 -1.51 1.51
C ILE A 128 24.92 -1.85 2.90
N TYR A 129 24.01 -2.16 3.81
CA TYR A 129 24.33 -2.57 5.16
C TYR A 129 24.94 -3.97 5.11
N PHE A 130 26.10 -4.11 5.75
CA PHE A 130 26.69 -5.40 6.09
C PHE A 130 27.38 -5.27 7.45
N PRO A 131 27.34 -6.29 8.34
CA PRO A 131 27.95 -6.20 9.68
C PRO A 131 29.45 -5.85 9.69
N GLU A 132 30.14 -6.09 8.58
CA GLU A 132 31.55 -5.79 8.36
C GLU A 132 31.72 -5.06 7.02
N THR A 133 32.81 -4.31 6.86
CA THR A 133 33.12 -3.73 5.54
C THR A 133 33.64 -4.81 4.61
N ARG A 134 33.00 -4.98 3.44
CA ARG A 134 33.44 -5.93 2.42
C ARG A 134 34.13 -5.23 1.26
N ALA A 135 35.13 -5.90 0.69
CA ALA A 135 35.72 -5.46 -0.57
C ALA A 135 34.65 -5.56 -1.66
N ASN A 136 34.49 -4.50 -2.47
CA ASN A 136 33.60 -4.54 -3.62
C ASN A 136 34.26 -5.40 -4.73
N PRO A 137 33.73 -6.59 -5.05
CA PRO A 137 34.32 -7.45 -6.08
C PRO A 137 34.24 -6.82 -7.49
N PHE A 138 33.46 -5.76 -7.67
CA PHE A 138 33.28 -5.04 -8.91
C PHE A 138 33.85 -3.62 -8.86
N ALA A 139 34.75 -3.31 -7.91
CA ALA A 139 35.33 -1.98 -7.75
C ALA A 139 35.97 -1.43 -9.04
N ASP A 140 36.56 -2.32 -9.84
CA ASP A 140 37.25 -1.97 -11.09
C ASP A 140 36.32 -1.95 -12.32
N THR A 141 35.02 -2.23 -12.13
CA THR A 141 34.02 -2.24 -13.22
C THR A 141 33.14 -1.01 -13.12
N ALA A 142 32.96 -0.30 -14.25
CA ALA A 142 32.00 0.80 -14.32
C ALA A 142 30.57 0.26 -14.19
N GLN A 143 29.99 0.38 -12.99
CA GLN A 143 28.61 -0.02 -12.70
C GLN A 143 27.74 1.21 -12.44
N ALA A 144 26.52 1.19 -12.96
CA ALA A 144 25.51 2.23 -12.68
C ALA A 144 25.12 2.27 -11.18
N MET A 145 25.24 1.13 -10.49
CA MET A 145 25.06 1.01 -9.05
C MET A 145 26.36 0.55 -8.39
N GLN A 146 26.82 1.29 -7.38
CA GLN A 146 28.05 1.04 -6.64
C GLN A 146 27.75 0.13 -5.44
N TRP A 147 28.10 -1.16 -5.57
CA TRP A 147 27.91 -2.15 -4.51
C TRP A 147 28.92 -1.96 -3.37
N ARG A 148 28.57 -1.13 -2.39
CA ARG A 148 29.43 -0.80 -1.23
C ARG A 148 28.78 -1.28 0.05
N GLU A 149 29.28 -2.40 0.56
CA GLU A 149 28.81 -3.05 1.78
C GLU A 149 29.61 -2.59 2.99
N SER A 150 28.91 -2.07 4.01
CA SER A 150 29.55 -1.62 5.26
C SER A 150 28.54 -1.52 6.42
N PRO A 151 29.01 -1.43 7.68
CA PRO A 151 28.13 -1.21 8.83
C PRO A 151 27.36 0.11 8.79
N ALA A 152 27.82 1.08 7.99
CA ALA A 152 27.19 2.38 7.81
C ALA A 152 26.13 2.39 6.69
N GLY A 153 25.93 1.26 5.99
CA GLY A 153 24.95 1.16 4.92
C GLY A 153 23.52 1.34 5.43
N GLN A 154 22.66 1.95 4.60
CA GLN A 154 21.22 2.15 4.93
C GLN A 154 20.27 1.40 3.99
N HIS A 155 20.80 0.48 3.19
CA HIS A 155 20.01 -0.45 2.38
C HIS A 155 20.28 -1.89 2.84
N ILE A 156 19.25 -2.66 3.13
CA ILE A 156 19.38 -4.07 3.46
C ILE A 156 18.88 -4.90 2.27
N GLU A 157 19.79 -5.64 1.67
CA GLU A 157 19.48 -6.57 0.58
C GLU A 157 19.26 -7.97 1.16
N LEU A 158 18.06 -8.54 0.92
CA LEU A 158 17.68 -9.84 1.47
C LEU A 158 17.89 -11.00 0.50
N GLY A 159 18.14 -10.71 -0.77
CA GLY A 159 17.97 -11.70 -1.83
C GLY A 159 16.49 -12.06 -2.02
N ILE A 160 16.19 -13.22 -2.60
CA ILE A 160 14.82 -13.62 -2.93
C ILE A 160 14.07 -14.09 -1.67
N ALA A 161 13.49 -13.15 -0.92
CA ALA A 161 12.86 -13.43 0.37
C ALA A 161 11.74 -12.43 0.74
N GLU A 162 10.63 -12.42 -0.01
CA GLU A 162 9.53 -11.46 0.20
C GLU A 162 8.84 -11.62 1.56
N HIS A 163 8.73 -12.84 2.11
CA HIS A 163 8.22 -13.04 3.46
C HIS A 163 9.13 -12.38 4.51
N ASN A 164 10.45 -12.54 4.37
CA ASN A 164 11.44 -11.95 5.27
C ASN A 164 11.46 -10.42 5.16
N LEU A 165 11.20 -9.87 3.97
CA LEU A 165 11.04 -8.43 3.75
C LEU A 165 9.97 -7.86 4.69
N PHE A 166 8.77 -8.46 4.74
CA PHE A 166 7.71 -7.96 5.63
C PHE A 166 8.00 -8.19 7.12
N LEU A 167 8.64 -9.30 7.50
CA LEU A 167 9.08 -9.50 8.88
C LEU A 167 10.08 -8.41 9.32
N LEU A 168 11.04 -8.09 8.45
CA LEU A 168 12.04 -7.05 8.72
C LEU A 168 11.41 -5.66 8.74
N LEU A 169 10.49 -5.34 7.83
CA LEU A 169 9.74 -4.09 7.87
C LEU A 169 8.94 -3.95 9.17
N GLY A 170 8.31 -5.03 9.63
CA GLY A 170 7.62 -5.07 10.92
C GLY A 170 8.55 -4.75 12.08
N ALA A 171 9.72 -5.42 12.13
CA ALA A 171 10.72 -5.18 13.18
C ALA A 171 11.27 -3.75 13.17
N LEU A 172 11.64 -3.23 12.00
CA LEU A 172 12.15 -1.86 11.86
C LEU A 172 11.07 -0.81 12.15
N GLY A 173 9.82 -1.08 11.78
CA GLY A 173 8.69 -0.19 12.04
C GLY A 173 8.32 -0.08 13.52
N LEU A 174 8.73 -1.07 14.32
CA LEU A 174 8.59 -1.09 15.79
C LEU A 174 9.84 -0.56 16.52
N ALA A 175 10.83 -0.03 15.81
CA ALA A 175 12.07 0.44 16.43
C ALA A 175 11.84 1.52 17.51
N ARG A 176 10.78 2.32 17.38
CA ARG A 176 10.44 3.34 18.38
C ARG A 176 10.02 2.68 19.69
N GLU A 177 9.15 1.68 19.59
CA GLU A 177 8.63 0.93 20.72
C GLU A 177 9.74 0.08 21.35
N LEU A 178 10.59 -0.57 20.55
CA LEU A 178 11.59 -1.53 21.02
C LEU A 178 12.91 -0.90 21.46
N ALA A 179 13.33 0.18 20.81
CA ALA A 179 14.66 0.79 20.99
C ALA A 179 14.61 2.30 21.26
N GLY A 180 13.44 2.94 21.24
CA GLY A 180 13.29 4.38 21.50
C GLY A 180 13.62 5.26 20.29
N GLU A 181 14.04 4.66 19.17
CA GLU A 181 14.45 5.38 17.96
C GLU A 181 13.41 5.22 16.85
N THR A 182 13.03 6.32 16.21
CA THR A 182 12.07 6.25 15.10
C THR A 182 12.80 6.05 13.78
N LEU A 183 12.71 4.84 13.23
CA LEU A 183 13.08 4.55 11.85
C LEU A 183 11.91 4.78 10.90
N LEU A 184 12.24 5.03 9.63
CA LEU A 184 11.32 5.18 8.51
C LEU A 184 11.63 4.10 7.46
N PRO A 185 11.15 2.85 7.68
CA PRO A 185 11.49 1.73 6.81
C PRO A 185 10.75 1.83 5.48
N ILE A 186 11.45 1.55 4.39
CA ILE A 186 10.89 1.54 3.03
C ILE A 186 11.29 0.22 2.35
N GLY A 187 10.34 -0.70 2.20
CA GLY A 187 10.53 -1.95 1.50
C GLY A 187 10.15 -1.84 0.03
N THR A 188 10.93 -2.43 -0.86
CA THR A 188 10.56 -2.59 -2.27
C THR A 188 10.50 -4.06 -2.66
N LEU A 189 9.48 -4.39 -3.45
CA LEU A 189 9.29 -5.71 -4.05
C LEU A 189 8.50 -5.59 -5.34
N TYR A 190 8.43 -6.68 -6.09
CA TYR A 190 7.47 -6.79 -7.19
C TYR A 190 6.05 -6.90 -6.64
N ASP A 191 5.15 -6.05 -7.14
CA ASP A 191 3.73 -6.06 -6.78
C ASP A 191 3.09 -7.46 -6.81
N PRO A 192 3.25 -8.30 -7.87
CA PRO A 192 2.66 -9.65 -7.87
C PRO A 192 3.14 -10.56 -6.74
N PHE A 193 4.22 -10.19 -6.03
CA PHE A 193 4.81 -11.00 -4.95
C PHE A 193 4.43 -10.52 -3.55
N VAL A 194 3.64 -9.45 -3.41
CA VAL A 194 3.00 -9.09 -2.12
C VAL A 194 2.27 -10.29 -1.49
N PRO A 195 1.49 -11.11 -2.23
CA PRO A 195 0.87 -12.31 -1.69
C PRO A 195 1.85 -13.34 -1.12
N ARG A 196 3.10 -13.42 -1.60
CA ARG A 196 4.11 -14.37 -1.09
C ARG A 196 4.50 -14.10 0.36
N GLY A 197 4.36 -12.85 0.81
CA GLY A 197 4.66 -12.42 2.16
C GLY A 197 3.45 -11.91 2.94
N LEU A 198 2.22 -12.19 2.47
CA LEU A 198 0.99 -11.58 3.00
C LEU A 198 0.75 -11.89 4.48
N ASP A 199 1.06 -13.09 4.94
CA ASP A 199 0.92 -13.47 6.35
C ASP A 199 1.84 -12.62 7.26
N ALA A 200 3.11 -12.46 6.86
CA ALA A 200 4.05 -11.60 7.56
C ALA A 200 3.63 -10.12 7.50
N LEU A 201 3.11 -9.65 6.36
CA LEU A 201 2.55 -8.29 6.23
C LEU A 201 1.38 -8.10 7.21
N TYR A 202 0.45 -9.05 7.27
CA TYR A 202 -0.69 -8.99 8.17
C TYR A 202 -0.25 -8.90 9.64
N HIS A 203 0.67 -9.76 10.06
CA HIS A 203 1.20 -9.74 11.43
C HIS A 203 2.03 -8.49 11.74
N ALA A 204 2.78 -7.95 10.77
CA ALA A 204 3.49 -6.69 10.93
C ALA A 204 2.53 -5.50 11.11
N LEU A 205 1.40 -5.49 10.40
CA LEU A 205 0.36 -4.47 10.59
C LEU A 205 -0.36 -4.64 11.93
N TYR A 206 -0.72 -5.87 12.29
CA TYR A 206 -1.40 -6.19 13.55
C TYR A 206 -0.58 -5.82 14.78
N SER A 207 0.76 -5.95 14.72
CA SER A 207 1.65 -5.54 15.80
C SER A 207 1.74 -4.02 15.99
N GLY A 208 1.21 -3.24 15.07
CA GLY A 208 1.28 -1.78 15.09
C GLY A 208 2.57 -1.22 14.48
N ALA A 209 3.30 -1.99 13.67
CA ALA A 209 4.47 -1.47 12.97
C ALA A 209 4.10 -0.34 11.99
N ARG A 210 5.09 0.52 11.70
CA ARG A 210 4.96 1.65 10.78
C ARG A 210 6.05 1.60 9.71
N PHE A 211 5.66 1.38 8.46
CA PHE A 211 6.59 1.26 7.33
C PHE A 211 5.93 1.67 6.01
N VAL A 212 6.76 1.87 4.99
CA VAL A 212 6.33 2.00 3.60
C VAL A 212 6.67 0.70 2.87
N VAL A 213 5.73 0.19 2.09
CA VAL A 213 5.97 -0.82 1.06
C VAL A 213 5.66 -0.20 -0.31
N ALA A 214 6.67 -0.14 -1.18
CA ALA A 214 6.52 0.27 -2.57
C ALA A 214 6.62 -0.97 -3.45
N ALA A 215 5.48 -1.40 -3.98
CA ALA A 215 5.38 -2.58 -4.80
C ALA A 215 5.21 -2.20 -6.27
N THR A 216 6.13 -2.69 -7.10
CA THR A 216 6.27 -2.25 -8.49
C THR A 216 6.99 -3.32 -9.30
N PRO A 217 6.56 -3.62 -10.53
CA PRO A 217 5.52 -2.93 -11.30
C PRO A 217 4.11 -3.43 -11.06
N SER A 218 3.13 -2.54 -11.25
CA SER A 218 1.71 -2.82 -11.17
C SER A 218 1.15 -3.41 -12.47
N GLY A 219 0.10 -4.23 -12.32
CA GLY A 219 -0.77 -4.64 -13.41
C GLY A 219 -0.13 -5.53 -14.47
N VAL A 220 -0.75 -5.54 -15.65
CA VAL A 220 -0.22 -6.15 -16.88
C VAL A 220 0.66 -5.18 -17.67
N SER A 221 0.88 -3.96 -17.16
CA SER A 221 1.82 -3.00 -17.76
C SER A 221 3.26 -3.54 -17.88
N LEU A 222 3.65 -4.50 -17.03
CA LEU A 222 4.84 -5.34 -17.21
C LEU A 222 4.57 -6.46 -18.23
N ALA A 223 4.25 -6.05 -19.45
CA ALA A 223 3.65 -6.92 -20.46
C ALA A 223 4.51 -8.12 -20.90
N PRO A 224 5.85 -8.00 -21.08
CA PRO A 224 6.65 -9.13 -21.56
C PRO A 224 6.83 -10.27 -20.55
N GLU A 225 6.84 -9.98 -19.25
CA GLU A 225 7.20 -10.93 -18.17
C GLU A 225 6.14 -12.01 -17.91
N GLY A 226 4.95 -11.84 -18.47
CA GLY A 226 3.87 -12.82 -18.44
C GLY A 226 3.13 -12.95 -17.11
N GLY A 227 2.12 -13.81 -17.07
CA GLY A 227 1.13 -13.84 -15.98
C GLY A 227 1.68 -14.09 -14.58
N ALA A 228 2.80 -14.80 -14.44
CA ALA A 228 3.43 -15.04 -13.13
C ALA A 228 4.06 -13.77 -12.51
N HIS A 229 4.30 -12.74 -13.34
CA HIS A 229 4.91 -11.45 -12.94
C HIS A 229 3.95 -10.27 -13.13
N GLN A 230 2.70 -10.52 -13.49
CA GLN A 230 1.69 -9.49 -13.67
C GLN A 230 0.79 -9.44 -12.44
N SER A 231 0.54 -8.22 -11.96
CA SER A 231 -0.14 -8.04 -10.70
C SER A 231 -1.63 -7.80 -10.87
N VAL A 232 -2.42 -8.82 -10.55
CA VAL A 232 -3.88 -8.80 -10.74
C VAL A 232 -4.62 -8.46 -9.44
N ILE A 233 -4.46 -9.28 -8.39
CA ILE A 233 -5.33 -9.22 -7.19
C ILE A 233 -4.88 -8.22 -6.11
N THR A 234 -3.70 -7.62 -6.23
CA THR A 234 -3.13 -6.77 -5.18
C THR A 234 -3.89 -5.48 -4.87
N PRO A 235 -4.66 -4.85 -5.80
CA PRO A 235 -5.54 -3.75 -5.42
C PRO A 235 -6.56 -4.17 -4.35
N GLY A 236 -7.06 -5.42 -4.43
CA GLY A 236 -7.97 -5.97 -3.42
C GLY A 236 -7.30 -6.13 -2.06
N ILE A 237 -6.03 -6.55 -2.04
CA ILE A 237 -5.23 -6.62 -0.80
C ILE A 237 -5.06 -5.20 -0.21
N GLY A 238 -4.73 -4.21 -1.03
CA GLY A 238 -4.56 -2.82 -0.60
C GLY A 238 -5.84 -2.21 -0.02
N VAL A 239 -7.00 -2.49 -0.62
CA VAL A 239 -8.31 -2.04 -0.11
C VAL A 239 -8.71 -2.75 1.19
N ALA A 240 -8.44 -4.05 1.29
CA ALA A 240 -8.96 -4.89 2.38
C ALA A 240 -8.11 -4.92 3.65
N LEU A 241 -6.78 -4.76 3.56
CA LEU A 241 -5.91 -4.82 4.74
C LEU A 241 -6.14 -3.61 5.65
N PRO A 242 -6.26 -3.78 6.99
CA PRO A 242 -6.35 -2.68 7.94
C PRO A 242 -4.97 -2.08 8.29
N ALA A 243 -4.96 -0.90 8.91
CA ALA A 243 -3.75 -0.24 9.43
C ALA A 243 -2.66 0.05 8.38
N ILE A 244 -3.03 0.05 7.10
CA ILE A 244 -2.21 0.43 5.96
C ILE A 244 -3.05 1.30 5.01
N ALA A 245 -2.51 2.43 4.58
CA ALA A 245 -3.09 3.27 3.55
C ALA A 245 -2.55 2.83 2.18
N TYR A 246 -3.42 2.63 1.20
CA TYR A 246 -3.09 2.15 -0.13
C TYR A 246 -3.25 3.26 -1.17
N PHE A 247 -2.19 3.50 -1.93
CA PHE A 247 -2.18 4.48 -3.00
C PHE A 247 -1.65 3.90 -4.31
N GLU A 248 -2.26 4.34 -5.41
CA GLU A 248 -1.87 4.07 -6.77
C GLU A 248 -1.87 5.37 -7.59
N PRO A 249 -0.81 6.18 -7.48
CA PRO A 249 -0.70 7.45 -8.19
C PRO A 249 -0.50 7.27 -9.70
N ALA A 250 -0.90 8.26 -10.48
CA ALA A 250 -0.69 8.32 -11.93
C ALA A 250 0.50 9.22 -12.31
N PHE A 251 0.77 10.26 -11.52
CA PHE A 251 1.77 11.28 -11.84
C PHE A 251 2.92 11.33 -10.84
N ALA A 252 4.10 11.74 -11.31
CA ALA A 252 5.32 11.76 -10.53
C ALA A 252 5.24 12.67 -9.29
N ARG A 253 4.58 13.82 -9.42
CA ARG A 253 4.39 14.75 -8.30
C ARG A 253 3.49 14.17 -7.21
N GLU A 254 2.52 13.33 -7.58
CA GLU A 254 1.66 12.64 -6.61
C GLU A 254 2.46 11.63 -5.79
N VAL A 255 3.35 10.86 -6.43
CA VAL A 255 4.26 9.93 -5.76
C VAL A 255 5.05 10.65 -4.66
N GLU A 256 5.60 11.83 -4.97
CA GLU A 256 6.30 12.66 -3.98
C GLU A 256 5.39 13.04 -2.81
N TRP A 257 4.22 13.62 -3.10
CA TRP A 257 3.32 14.10 -2.05
C TRP A 257 2.83 12.98 -1.15
N ILE A 258 2.49 11.82 -1.72
CA ILE A 258 2.00 10.66 -0.99
C ILE A 258 3.13 10.08 -0.14
N LEU A 259 4.33 9.88 -0.71
CA LEU A 259 5.46 9.34 0.05
C LEU A 259 5.86 10.25 1.20
N LEU A 260 6.00 11.57 0.97
CA LEU A 260 6.33 12.53 2.04
C LEU A 260 5.22 12.65 3.09
N HIS A 261 3.95 12.52 2.70
CA HIS A 261 2.84 12.49 3.65
C HIS A 261 2.87 11.22 4.50
N GLY A 262 3.07 10.05 3.89
CA GLY A 262 3.20 8.78 4.60
C GLY A 262 4.37 8.80 5.58
N LEU A 263 5.57 9.16 5.12
CA LEU A 263 6.77 9.22 5.97
C LEU A 263 6.61 10.16 7.18
N ARG A 264 5.96 11.32 7.02
CA ARG A 264 5.62 12.19 8.15
C ARG A 264 4.68 11.51 9.14
N GLY A 265 3.63 10.86 8.66
CA GLY A 265 2.71 10.09 9.48
C GLY A 265 3.36 8.93 10.23
N LEU A 266 4.38 8.28 9.64
CA LEU A 266 5.19 7.28 10.34
C LEU A 266 6.05 7.91 11.44
N ALA A 267 6.68 9.05 11.14
CA ALA A 267 7.58 9.75 12.05
C ALA A 267 6.86 10.21 13.32
N ASP A 268 5.70 10.84 13.19
CA ASP A 268 4.92 11.40 14.30
C ASP A 268 3.87 10.43 14.89
N ARG A 269 3.74 9.23 14.32
CA ARG A 269 2.79 8.17 14.71
C ARG A 269 1.31 8.58 14.54
N THR A 270 1.02 9.57 13.70
CA THR A 270 -0.36 9.95 13.33
C THR A 270 -0.87 9.17 12.12
N GLY A 271 0.03 8.59 11.32
CA GLY A 271 -0.29 7.83 10.12
C GLY A 271 -0.33 6.32 10.33
N GLU A 272 -0.89 5.64 9.32
CA GLU A 272 -0.81 4.20 9.10
C GLU A 272 0.46 3.84 8.33
N SER A 273 0.78 2.55 8.21
CA SER A 273 1.75 2.10 7.20
C SER A 273 1.27 2.49 5.80
N LEU A 274 2.17 2.60 4.84
CA LEU A 274 1.85 3.03 3.47
C LEU A 274 2.15 1.92 2.46
N TYR A 275 1.18 1.59 1.62
CA TYR A 275 1.35 0.77 0.43
C TYR A 275 1.25 1.63 -0.82
N LEU A 276 2.38 1.78 -1.53
CA LEU A 276 2.44 2.38 -2.86
C LEU A 276 2.47 1.29 -3.92
N ARG A 277 1.46 1.25 -4.78
CA ARG A 277 1.46 0.44 -6.01
C ARG A 277 1.87 1.32 -7.17
N LEU A 278 2.99 0.99 -7.82
CA LEU A 278 3.62 1.85 -8.84
C LEU A 278 3.78 1.10 -10.16
N SER A 279 3.78 1.84 -11.27
CA SER A 279 3.88 1.29 -12.62
C SER A 279 5.22 1.67 -13.27
N THR A 280 5.67 0.82 -14.20
CA THR A 280 6.77 1.09 -15.12
C THR A 280 6.32 1.82 -16.39
N LYS A 281 5.01 1.94 -16.63
CA LYS A 281 4.47 2.66 -17.79
C LYS A 281 4.81 4.15 -17.69
N PRO A 282 5.48 4.73 -18.69
CA PRO A 282 5.67 6.18 -18.75
C PRO A 282 4.32 6.90 -18.98
N VAL A 283 4.15 8.03 -18.30
CA VAL A 283 2.98 8.91 -18.40
C VAL A 283 3.44 10.32 -18.69
N GLU A 284 2.74 11.00 -19.61
CA GLU A 284 2.93 12.43 -19.87
C GLU A 284 2.50 13.25 -18.65
N GLN A 285 3.47 13.91 -18.00
CA GLN A 285 3.25 14.65 -16.76
C GLN A 285 2.41 15.92 -16.98
N ALA A 286 2.34 16.42 -18.21
CA ALA A 286 1.52 17.57 -18.60
C ALA A 286 0.01 17.28 -18.55
N LEU A 287 -0.40 16.01 -18.46
CA LEU A 287 -1.80 15.67 -18.20
C LEU A 287 -2.22 16.07 -16.78
N ALA A 288 -1.32 16.13 -15.81
CA ALA A 288 -1.65 16.52 -14.45
C ALA A 288 -2.02 18.01 -14.35
N PRO A 289 -2.90 18.40 -13.42
CA PRO A 289 -3.09 19.80 -13.07
C PRO A 289 -1.77 20.46 -12.62
N PRO A 290 -1.61 21.78 -12.81
CA PRO A 290 -0.51 22.52 -12.22
C PRO A 290 -0.45 22.29 -10.70
N PRO A 291 0.74 22.09 -10.11
CA PRO A 291 0.88 21.88 -8.68
C PRO A 291 0.24 23.00 -7.85
N SER A 292 -0.64 22.62 -6.92
CA SER A 292 -1.27 23.53 -5.96
C SER A 292 -1.55 22.78 -4.64
N ASP A 293 -1.75 23.52 -3.55
CA ASP A 293 -2.10 22.90 -2.26
C ASP A 293 -3.45 22.19 -2.30
N GLU A 294 -4.41 22.73 -3.07
CA GLU A 294 -5.70 22.09 -3.29
C GLU A 294 -5.56 20.77 -4.04
N TYR A 295 -4.79 20.77 -5.13
CA TYR A 295 -4.55 19.54 -5.90
C TYR A 295 -3.87 18.49 -5.02
N ARG A 296 -2.83 18.88 -4.28
CA ARG A 296 -2.17 18.01 -3.30
C ARG A 296 -3.14 17.45 -2.27
N ALA A 297 -4.01 18.29 -1.70
CA ALA A 297 -4.98 17.86 -0.70
C ALA A 297 -5.94 16.81 -1.26
N ARG A 298 -6.43 16.98 -2.50
CA ARG A 298 -7.33 16.02 -3.16
C ARG A 298 -6.62 14.69 -3.49
N VAL A 299 -5.37 14.75 -3.98
CA VAL A 299 -4.51 13.58 -4.17
C VAL A 299 -4.39 12.78 -2.88
N LEU A 300 -4.14 13.46 -1.75
CA LEU A 300 -4.04 12.79 -0.45
C LEU A 300 -5.39 12.31 0.06
N ARG A 301 -6.52 12.94 -0.27
CA ARG A 301 -7.87 12.45 0.10
C ARG A 301 -8.30 11.20 -0.68
N GLY A 302 -7.65 10.92 -1.82
CA GLY A 302 -7.76 9.64 -2.52
C GLY A 302 -8.37 9.71 -3.92
N ALA A 303 -8.85 10.87 -4.35
CA ALA A 303 -9.25 11.10 -5.73
C ALA A 303 -9.42 12.59 -6.06
N TYR A 304 -9.43 12.91 -7.35
CA TYR A 304 -9.76 14.25 -7.84
C TYR A 304 -10.32 14.18 -9.27
N ARG A 305 -11.08 15.21 -9.66
CA ARG A 305 -11.53 15.40 -11.04
C ARG A 305 -10.41 15.99 -11.88
N LEU A 306 -10.05 15.29 -12.94
CA LEU A 306 -9.02 15.69 -13.90
C LEU A 306 -9.63 16.41 -15.11
N VAL A 307 -10.72 15.87 -15.66
CA VAL A 307 -11.49 16.48 -16.76
C VAL A 307 -12.90 16.73 -16.26
N ASP A 308 -13.36 17.98 -16.37
CA ASP A 308 -14.73 18.37 -16.01
C ASP A 308 -15.59 18.56 -17.25
N ALA A 309 -16.40 17.55 -17.57
CA ALA A 309 -17.23 17.58 -18.77
C ALA A 309 -18.42 18.53 -18.67
N ARG A 310 -18.79 18.97 -17.47
CA ARG A 310 -19.88 19.94 -17.26
C ARG A 310 -19.60 21.30 -17.88
N ALA A 311 -18.32 21.64 -18.04
CA ALA A 311 -17.90 22.85 -18.72
C ALA A 311 -18.03 22.75 -20.26
N ALA A 312 -18.32 21.56 -20.80
CA ALA A 312 -18.46 21.37 -22.24
C ALA A 312 -19.84 21.82 -22.74
N PRO A 313 -19.95 22.32 -23.99
CA PRO A 313 -21.24 22.64 -24.59
C PRO A 313 -22.18 21.44 -24.68
N HIS A 314 -23.47 21.70 -24.44
CA HIS A 314 -24.55 20.72 -24.52
C HIS A 314 -24.37 19.52 -23.58
N TRP A 315 -23.72 19.73 -22.43
CA TRP A 315 -23.66 18.73 -21.37
C TRP A 315 -25.05 18.53 -20.76
N ASP A 316 -25.47 17.27 -20.66
CA ASP A 316 -26.73 16.86 -20.07
C ASP A 316 -26.52 15.57 -19.25
N ALA A 317 -26.81 15.63 -17.95
CA ALA A 317 -26.66 14.54 -17.02
C ALA A 317 -27.49 13.30 -17.41
N GLU A 318 -28.68 13.50 -17.98
CA GLU A 318 -29.65 12.43 -18.25
C GLU A 318 -29.47 11.78 -19.62
N ASP A 319 -28.84 12.46 -20.59
CA ASP A 319 -28.71 11.98 -21.98
C ASP A 319 -27.27 11.59 -22.36
N ASN A 320 -26.28 12.45 -22.06
CA ASN A 320 -24.97 12.33 -22.69
C ASN A 320 -23.78 12.38 -21.74
N ALA A 321 -23.99 12.39 -20.43
CA ALA A 321 -22.92 12.43 -19.44
C ALA A 321 -22.48 11.03 -18.98
N VAL A 322 -21.18 10.86 -18.73
CA VAL A 322 -20.63 9.65 -18.08
C VAL A 322 -19.45 10.05 -17.18
N SER A 323 -19.28 9.34 -16.07
CA SER A 323 -18.14 9.52 -15.17
C SER A 323 -17.15 8.35 -15.32
N ILE A 324 -15.90 8.65 -15.70
CA ILE A 324 -14.83 7.67 -15.83
C ILE A 324 -13.88 7.81 -14.63
N PHE A 325 -13.80 6.80 -13.78
CA PHE A 325 -12.86 6.73 -12.65
C PHE A 325 -11.68 5.82 -13.00
N ALA A 326 -10.47 6.38 -13.05
CA ALA A 326 -9.27 5.63 -13.41
C ALA A 326 -8.20 5.69 -12.31
N ALA A 327 -7.51 4.57 -12.07
CA ALA A 327 -6.38 4.51 -11.16
C ALA A 327 -5.05 4.32 -11.91
N GLY A 328 -3.99 4.90 -11.36
CA GLY A 328 -2.61 4.68 -11.78
C GLY A 328 -2.36 4.77 -13.28
N ALA A 329 -1.83 3.67 -13.83
CA ALA A 329 -1.38 3.58 -15.21
C ALA A 329 -2.49 3.75 -16.25
N MET A 330 -3.77 3.65 -15.87
CA MET A 330 -4.93 3.71 -16.77
C MET A 330 -5.50 5.12 -16.98
N VAL A 331 -4.97 6.12 -16.27
CA VAL A 331 -5.44 7.51 -16.42
C VAL A 331 -5.29 8.02 -17.87
N PRO A 332 -4.19 7.80 -18.59
CA PRO A 332 -4.08 8.21 -20.00
C PRO A 332 -5.14 7.57 -20.91
N GLU A 333 -5.46 6.28 -20.72
CA GLU A 333 -6.50 5.57 -21.47
C GLU A 333 -7.88 6.15 -21.20
N ALA A 334 -8.18 6.50 -19.95
CA ALA A 334 -9.43 7.15 -19.58
C ALA A 334 -9.58 8.55 -20.23
N VAL A 335 -8.49 9.34 -20.26
CA VAL A 335 -8.48 10.64 -20.96
C VAL A 335 -8.67 10.46 -22.47
N ALA A 336 -8.00 9.47 -23.07
CA ALA A 336 -8.16 9.16 -24.49
C ALA A 336 -9.58 8.68 -24.83
N ALA A 337 -10.18 7.83 -23.99
CA ALA A 337 -11.56 7.39 -24.13
C ALA A 337 -12.54 8.58 -24.03
N GLY A 338 -12.31 9.50 -23.08
CA GLY A 338 -13.11 10.72 -22.97
C GLY A 338 -13.08 11.59 -24.23
N ARG A 339 -11.92 11.69 -24.89
CA ARG A 339 -11.80 12.38 -26.19
C ARG A 339 -12.60 11.68 -27.29
N GLN A 340 -12.48 10.34 -27.41
CA GLN A 340 -13.23 9.54 -28.38
C GLN A 340 -14.75 9.67 -28.17
N LEU A 341 -15.20 9.63 -26.91
CA LEU A 341 -16.61 9.83 -26.54
C LEU A 341 -17.10 11.24 -26.92
N GLY A 342 -16.24 12.25 -26.80
CA GLY A 342 -16.52 13.62 -27.24
C GLY A 342 -16.92 13.72 -28.72
N GLU A 343 -16.24 12.97 -29.58
CA GLU A 343 -16.52 12.88 -31.02
C GLU A 343 -17.88 12.22 -31.30
N ALA A 344 -18.32 11.32 -30.43
CA ALA A 344 -19.64 10.66 -30.48
C ALA A 344 -20.75 11.46 -29.76
N GLY A 345 -20.48 12.70 -29.34
CA GLY A 345 -21.46 13.55 -28.66
C GLY A 345 -21.71 13.17 -27.19
N VAL A 346 -20.87 12.32 -26.59
CA VAL A 346 -20.89 12.00 -25.16
C VAL A 346 -19.93 12.95 -24.42
N ARG A 347 -20.22 13.23 -23.16
CA ARG A 347 -19.48 14.16 -22.30
C ARG A 347 -18.97 13.43 -21.07
N ALA A 348 -17.71 13.02 -21.14
CA ALA A 348 -17.09 12.19 -20.11
C ALA A 348 -16.26 13.03 -19.12
N SER A 349 -16.67 13.05 -17.85
CA SER A 349 -15.82 13.53 -16.76
C SER A 349 -14.80 12.45 -16.42
N VAL A 350 -13.53 12.82 -16.20
CA VAL A 350 -12.47 11.86 -15.84
C VAL A 350 -11.99 12.18 -14.43
N PHE A 351 -12.05 11.18 -13.56
CA PHE A 351 -11.56 11.23 -12.19
C PHE A 351 -10.36 10.32 -12.04
N VAL A 352 -9.32 10.83 -11.38
CA VAL A 352 -8.16 10.04 -10.98
C VAL A 352 -8.40 9.55 -9.55
N VAL A 353 -8.36 8.23 -9.36
CA VAL A 353 -8.43 7.58 -8.06
C VAL A 353 -7.02 7.25 -7.60
N THR A 354 -6.48 8.07 -6.70
CA THR A 354 -5.14 7.89 -6.14
C THR A 354 -5.12 6.93 -4.96
N SER A 355 -6.24 6.71 -4.27
CA SER A 355 -6.38 5.75 -3.16
C SER A 355 -7.78 5.14 -3.13
N PRO A 356 -7.95 3.93 -3.73
CA PRO A 356 -9.20 3.18 -3.64
C PRO A 356 -9.61 2.86 -2.19
N ASP A 357 -8.65 2.58 -1.30
CA ASP A 357 -8.96 2.26 0.10
C ASP A 357 -9.58 3.43 0.85
N ARG A 358 -9.05 4.65 0.67
CA ARG A 358 -9.57 5.84 1.37
C ARG A 358 -10.98 6.15 0.93
N LEU A 359 -11.28 6.00 -0.37
CA LEU A 359 -12.63 6.15 -0.87
C LEU A 359 -13.56 5.09 -0.26
N TYR A 360 -13.16 3.82 -0.27
CA TYR A 360 -13.98 2.72 0.25
C TYR A 360 -14.23 2.81 1.76
N ARG A 361 -13.18 3.00 2.56
CA ARG A 361 -13.30 3.20 4.02
C ARG A 361 -14.10 4.46 4.33
N GLY A 362 -13.93 5.50 3.51
CA GLY A 362 -14.61 6.78 3.62
C GLY A 362 -16.12 6.72 3.42
N LEU A 363 -16.66 5.65 2.83
CA LEU A 363 -18.11 5.43 2.69
C LEU A 363 -18.85 5.36 4.03
N ARG A 364 -18.14 5.04 5.11
CA ARG A 364 -18.71 4.99 6.47
C ARG A 364 -18.83 6.37 7.12
N ASN A 365 -18.25 7.41 6.51
CA ASN A 365 -18.32 8.77 7.04
C ASN A 365 -19.72 9.36 6.82
N ARG A 366 -20.12 10.33 7.66
CA ARG A 366 -21.42 11.01 7.54
C ARG A 366 -21.62 11.73 6.20
N ARG A 367 -20.52 12.16 5.57
CA ARG A 367 -20.46 12.71 4.21
C ARG A 367 -19.25 12.07 3.51
N PRO A 368 -19.45 10.99 2.73
CA PRO A 368 -18.39 10.36 1.95
C PRO A 368 -17.74 11.36 0.99
N TYR A 369 -16.42 11.26 0.80
CA TYR A 369 -15.70 12.18 -0.11
C TYR A 369 -16.18 12.07 -1.58
N LEU A 370 -16.71 10.91 -1.97
CA LEU A 370 -17.31 10.72 -3.30
C LEU A 370 -18.47 11.69 -3.57
N GLU A 371 -19.28 12.03 -2.56
CA GLU A 371 -20.38 13.01 -2.69
C GLU A 371 -19.87 14.45 -2.83
N GLU A 372 -18.63 14.74 -2.43
CA GLU A 372 -18.00 16.02 -2.71
C GLU A 372 -17.37 16.06 -4.12
N LEU A 373 -17.01 14.90 -4.67
CA LEU A 373 -16.40 14.77 -5.99
C LEU A 373 -17.42 14.80 -7.13
N VAL A 374 -18.57 14.15 -6.91
CA VAL A 374 -19.70 14.05 -7.85
C VAL A 374 -20.86 14.82 -7.24
N GLY A 375 -21.18 15.95 -7.84
CA GLY A 375 -22.18 16.88 -7.31
C GLY A 375 -23.61 16.45 -7.60
N ALA A 376 -24.58 17.15 -7.01
CA ALA A 376 -26.01 16.91 -7.24
C ALA A 376 -26.43 17.17 -8.70
N ASP A 377 -25.69 18.01 -9.41
CA ASP A 377 -25.86 18.24 -10.84
C ASP A 377 -25.57 17.00 -11.69
N GLU A 378 -24.82 16.04 -11.15
CA GLU A 378 -24.42 14.78 -11.81
C GLU A 378 -25.18 13.56 -11.26
N GLU A 379 -26.31 13.79 -10.58
CA GLU A 379 -27.19 12.71 -10.12
C GLU A 379 -27.62 11.83 -11.30
N GLY A 380 -27.54 10.50 -11.13
CA GLY A 380 -27.90 9.53 -12.17
C GLY A 380 -26.83 9.27 -13.23
N VAL A 381 -25.75 10.05 -13.29
CA VAL A 381 -24.68 9.87 -14.29
C VAL A 381 -23.98 8.52 -14.08
N PRO A 382 -23.98 7.61 -15.08
CA PRO A 382 -23.39 6.28 -14.93
C PRO A 382 -21.86 6.31 -14.81
N VAL A 383 -21.30 5.24 -14.24
CA VAL A 383 -19.87 5.13 -13.94
C VAL A 383 -19.20 4.06 -14.78
N VAL A 384 -18.08 4.41 -15.42
CA VAL A 384 -17.08 3.44 -15.86
C VAL A 384 -15.88 3.56 -14.93
N SER A 385 -15.43 2.45 -14.33
CA SER A 385 -14.17 2.46 -13.59
C SER A 385 -13.12 1.61 -14.29
N VAL A 386 -11.86 1.99 -14.23
CA VAL A 386 -10.76 1.23 -14.85
C VAL A 386 -9.50 1.28 -14.01
N LEU A 387 -8.84 0.13 -13.84
CA LEU A 387 -7.52 0.03 -13.24
C LEU A 387 -6.71 -1.07 -13.92
N ASP A 388 -5.38 -0.95 -13.87
CA ASP A 388 -4.47 -2.00 -14.35
C ASP A 388 -4.28 -3.03 -13.22
N GLY A 389 -5.32 -3.84 -13.00
CA GLY A 389 -5.48 -4.80 -11.90
C GLY A 389 -6.93 -5.31 -11.86
N HIS A 390 -7.27 -6.16 -10.90
CA HIS A 390 -8.61 -6.77 -10.83
C HIS A 390 -9.71 -5.72 -10.61
N SER A 391 -10.78 -5.79 -11.41
CA SER A 391 -11.87 -4.80 -11.48
C SER A 391 -12.53 -4.51 -10.12
N HIS A 392 -12.63 -5.54 -9.27
CA HIS A 392 -13.07 -5.47 -7.87
C HIS A 392 -12.47 -4.30 -7.07
N GLY A 393 -11.23 -3.87 -7.35
CA GLY A 393 -10.58 -2.75 -6.66
C GLY A 393 -11.36 -1.42 -6.75
N LEU A 394 -12.20 -1.24 -7.77
CA LEU A 394 -13.03 -0.05 -7.97
C LEU A 394 -14.53 -0.37 -8.15
N ALA A 395 -14.94 -1.62 -8.04
CA ALA A 395 -16.32 -2.07 -8.33
C ALA A 395 -17.40 -1.54 -7.35
N PHE A 396 -17.00 -0.88 -6.26
CA PHE A 396 -17.91 -0.31 -5.27
C PHE A 396 -18.45 1.08 -5.65
N LEU A 397 -17.84 1.76 -6.64
CA LEU A 397 -18.10 3.18 -6.91
C LEU A 397 -19.56 3.46 -7.33
N GLY A 398 -20.14 2.63 -8.19
CA GLY A 398 -21.53 2.74 -8.62
C GLY A 398 -22.50 2.50 -7.49
N GLY A 399 -22.25 1.48 -6.65
CA GLY A 399 -23.03 1.25 -5.44
C GLY A 399 -22.93 2.39 -4.43
N ALA A 400 -21.76 3.02 -4.33
CA ALA A 400 -21.53 4.18 -3.46
C ALA A 400 -22.22 5.46 -3.98
N LEU A 401 -22.30 5.64 -5.31
CA LEU A 401 -22.93 6.80 -5.96
C LEU A 401 -24.41 6.56 -6.31
N GLY A 402 -24.92 5.35 -6.13
CA GLY A 402 -26.31 4.98 -6.46
C GLY A 402 -26.61 4.88 -7.96
N VAL A 403 -25.61 4.58 -8.80
CA VAL A 403 -25.72 4.57 -10.27
C VAL A 403 -25.20 3.27 -10.88
N PRO A 404 -25.63 2.92 -12.11
CA PRO A 404 -25.06 1.80 -12.85
C PRO A 404 -23.55 1.98 -13.05
N GLN A 405 -22.80 0.89 -12.89
CA GLN A 405 -21.35 0.86 -13.12
C GLN A 405 -20.95 -0.28 -14.04
N GLN A 406 -20.02 0.00 -14.95
CA GLN A 406 -19.18 -1.01 -15.59
C GLN A 406 -17.75 -0.91 -15.01
N ALA A 407 -17.33 -1.91 -14.24
CA ALA A 407 -15.98 -1.99 -13.71
C ALA A 407 -15.08 -2.76 -14.68
N LEU A 408 -14.04 -2.11 -15.19
CA LEU A 408 -13.05 -2.67 -16.09
C LEU A 408 -11.74 -2.93 -15.33
N GLY A 409 -11.11 -4.05 -15.62
CA GLY A 409 -9.88 -4.50 -14.99
C GLY A 409 -9.40 -5.80 -15.63
N VAL A 410 -8.34 -6.36 -15.06
CA VAL A 410 -7.78 -7.65 -15.46
C VAL A 410 -8.38 -8.71 -14.55
N ASP A 411 -9.38 -9.45 -15.03
CA ASP A 411 -10.16 -10.41 -14.21
C ASP A 411 -9.82 -11.88 -14.53
N ASP A 412 -8.74 -12.11 -15.27
CA ASP A 412 -8.18 -13.43 -15.59
C ASP A 412 -6.65 -13.42 -15.35
N PHE A 413 -6.00 -14.56 -15.54
CA PHE A 413 -4.55 -14.66 -15.50
C PHE A 413 -3.88 -13.76 -16.54
N GLY A 414 -2.79 -13.13 -16.13
CA GLY A 414 -1.93 -12.37 -17.02
C GLY A 414 -1.29 -13.24 -18.12
N GLN A 415 -0.75 -12.59 -19.16
CA GLN A 415 -0.05 -13.26 -20.27
C GLN A 415 1.03 -12.36 -20.89
N SER A 416 1.96 -12.94 -21.64
CA SER A 416 3.02 -12.18 -22.31
C SER A 416 2.49 -11.52 -23.59
N GLY A 417 2.87 -10.27 -23.82
CA GLY A 417 2.50 -9.54 -25.04
C GLY A 417 3.08 -8.13 -25.08
N THR A 418 2.66 -7.32 -26.05
CA THR A 418 2.88 -5.87 -25.95
C THR A 418 1.83 -5.27 -25.01
N ARG A 419 2.15 -4.14 -24.37
CA ARG A 419 1.19 -3.47 -23.48
C ARG A 419 -0.12 -3.13 -24.19
N ALA A 420 -0.05 -2.70 -25.45
CA ALA A 420 -1.24 -2.38 -26.24
C ALA A 420 -2.11 -3.62 -26.48
N ASP A 421 -1.51 -4.74 -26.87
CA ASP A 421 -2.24 -5.99 -27.10
C ASP A 421 -2.90 -6.51 -25.82
N LEU A 422 -2.20 -6.43 -24.68
CA LEU A 422 -2.76 -6.86 -23.40
C LEU A 422 -3.91 -5.95 -22.97
N TYR A 423 -3.75 -4.63 -23.07
CA TYR A 423 -4.83 -3.70 -22.71
C TYR A 423 -6.06 -3.91 -23.58
N HIS A 424 -5.87 -4.20 -24.87
CA HIS A 424 -6.94 -4.56 -25.78
C HIS A 424 -7.60 -5.89 -25.38
N HIS A 425 -6.80 -6.93 -25.14
CA HIS A 425 -7.26 -8.27 -24.78
C HIS A 425 -8.12 -8.26 -23.50
N TYR A 426 -7.66 -7.56 -22.45
CA TYR A 426 -8.40 -7.47 -21.18
C TYR A 426 -9.51 -6.42 -21.20
N GLY A 427 -9.70 -5.69 -22.31
CA GLY A 427 -10.77 -4.70 -22.42
C GLY A 427 -10.58 -3.50 -21.49
N ILE A 428 -9.33 -3.07 -21.28
CA ILE A 428 -8.99 -1.88 -20.48
C ILE A 428 -8.38 -0.76 -21.34
N ASP A 429 -8.25 -0.95 -22.65
CA ASP A 429 -7.83 0.11 -23.58
C ASP A 429 -8.88 1.22 -23.73
N ALA A 430 -8.48 2.35 -24.34
CA ALA A 430 -9.37 3.50 -24.52
C ALA A 430 -10.67 3.14 -25.31
N PRO A 431 -10.61 2.36 -26.42
CA PRO A 431 -11.82 1.88 -27.08
C PRO A 431 -12.74 1.05 -26.19
N ALA A 432 -12.22 0.18 -25.32
CA ALA A 432 -13.03 -0.61 -24.40
C ALA A 432 -13.71 0.25 -23.34
N ILE A 433 -12.99 1.23 -22.78
CA ILE A 433 -13.56 2.23 -21.86
C ILE A 433 -14.70 3.01 -22.54
N ALA A 434 -14.50 3.45 -23.78
CA ALA A 434 -15.52 4.16 -24.55
C ALA A 434 -16.75 3.27 -24.84
N ARG A 435 -16.55 2.01 -25.24
CA ARG A 435 -17.65 1.05 -25.45
C ARG A 435 -18.45 0.79 -24.18
N ALA A 436 -17.78 0.66 -23.03
CA ALA A 436 -18.43 0.51 -21.74
C ALA A 436 -19.33 1.72 -21.41
N ALA A 437 -18.83 2.94 -21.65
CA ALA A 437 -19.62 4.16 -21.47
C ALA A 437 -20.85 4.22 -22.39
N LEU A 438 -20.68 3.92 -23.68
CA LEU A 438 -21.79 3.89 -24.65
C LEU A 438 -22.85 2.85 -24.26
N THR A 439 -22.42 1.68 -23.77
CA THR A 439 -23.31 0.62 -23.29
C THR A 439 -24.18 1.11 -22.12
N LEU A 440 -23.59 1.81 -21.14
CA LEU A 440 -24.33 2.36 -20.00
C LEU A 440 -25.34 3.45 -20.40
N LEU A 441 -25.05 4.18 -21.49
CA LEU A 441 -25.96 5.19 -22.07
C LEU A 441 -27.00 4.60 -23.03
N GLY A 442 -27.04 3.28 -23.22
CA GLY A 442 -27.97 2.63 -24.15
C GLY A 442 -27.71 2.96 -25.62
N ARG A 443 -26.49 3.40 -25.97
CA ARG A 443 -26.07 3.72 -27.34
C ARG A 443 -25.34 2.52 -27.93
N SER A 444 -25.69 2.12 -29.16
CA SER A 444 -24.94 1.08 -29.88
C SER A 444 -23.52 1.58 -30.15
N GLY A 445 -22.53 0.88 -29.58
CA GLY A 445 -21.10 1.24 -29.67
C GLY A 445 -20.39 0.75 -30.92
#